data_AF-A0A7W1H6W7-F1
#
_entry.id   AF-A0A7W1H6W7-F1
#
_cell.length_a   1.000
_cell.length_b   1.000
_cell.length_c   1.000
_cell.angle_alpha   90.00
_cell.angle_beta   90.00
_cell.angle_gamma   90.00
#
_symmetry.space_group_name_H-M   'P 1'
#
loop_
_entity.id
_entity.type
_entity.pdbx_description
1 polymer ?
#
loop_
_entity_poly.entity_id
_entity_poly.type
_entity_poly.pdbx_seq_one_letter_code
_entity_poly.pdbx_strand_id
1 'polypeptide(L)'
;MRLLSKHKVLGSLRRIAILLLVVWTVVSLVTILIELVPGDPAVAVLGEQATPEQFEQFRQRHGLDRPPFFFSLPRDSQGKRHFKWHGADNRYTDYWKSILQGDMGQSF
;
A
#
# COMPACT_ATOMS: atom_id res chain seq x y z
N MET A 1 -35.88 -3.31 31.49
CA MET A 1 -36.24 -3.65 30.09
C MET A 1 -35.02 -3.47 29.18
N ARG A 2 -34.01 -4.34 29.31
CA ARG A 2 -32.87 -4.53 28.41
C ARG A 2 -33.20 -5.77 27.59
N LEU A 3 -33.24 -5.74 26.26
CA LEU A 3 -33.11 -6.94 25.39
C LEU A 3 -33.14 -6.68 23.86
N LEU A 4 -33.18 -5.43 23.36
CA LEU A 4 -33.30 -5.17 21.89
C LEU A 4 -32.01 -4.73 21.15
N SER A 5 -30.82 -4.79 21.76
CA SER A 5 -29.59 -4.24 21.13
C SER A 5 -28.66 -5.28 20.48
N LYS A 6 -28.66 -6.55 20.93
CA LYS A 6 -27.68 -7.55 20.44
C LYS A 6 -27.81 -7.86 18.95
N HIS A 7 -29.02 -7.94 18.39
CA HIS A 7 -29.23 -8.26 16.98
C HIS A 7 -28.90 -7.10 16.03
N LYS A 8 -29.18 -5.86 16.45
CA LYS A 8 -28.83 -4.66 15.66
C LYS A 8 -27.33 -4.40 15.66
N VAL A 9 -26.67 -4.57 16.81
CA VAL A 9 -25.21 -4.43 16.92
C VAL A 9 -24.49 -5.49 16.07
N LEU A 10 -24.96 -6.74 16.07
CA LEU A 10 -24.36 -7.80 15.24
C LEU A 10 -24.54 -7.53 13.73
N GLY A 11 -25.70 -6.97 13.33
CA GLY A 11 -25.95 -6.54 11.95
C GLY A 11 -25.09 -5.34 11.52
N SER A 12 -24.90 -4.35 12.39
CA SER A 12 -24.03 -3.20 12.14
C SER A 12 -22.55 -3.60 12.08
N LEU A 13 -22.10 -4.49 12.97
CA LEU A 13 -20.73 -5.02 12.94
C LEU A 13 -20.44 -5.76 11.63
N ARG A 14 -21.39 -6.56 11.14
CA ARG A 14 -21.27 -7.25 9.85
C ARG A 14 -21.12 -6.25 8.70
N ARG A 15 -21.88 -5.16 8.69
CA ARG A 15 -21.78 -4.11 7.67
C ARG A 15 -20.43 -3.41 7.71
N ILE A 16 -19.96 -3.05 8.90
CA ILE A 16 -18.65 -2.42 9.10
C ILE A 16 -17.53 -3.37 8.65
N ALA A 17 -17.60 -4.65 9.02
CA ALA A 17 -16.63 -5.65 8.59
C ALA A 17 -16.59 -5.83 7.07
N ILE A 18 -17.76 -5.86 6.40
CA ILE A 18 -17.83 -5.92 4.94
C ILE A 18 -17.24 -4.66 4.32
N LEU A 19 -17.57 -3.47 4.84
CA LEU A 19 -17.00 -2.22 4.34
C LEU A 19 -15.48 -2.20 4.47
N LEU A 20 -14.94 -2.56 5.64
CA LEU A 20 -13.50 -2.66 5.87
C LEU A 20 -12.85 -3.67 4.91
N LEU A 21 -13.48 -4.83 4.68
CA LEU A 21 -12.98 -5.85 3.76
C LEU A 21 -12.98 -5.35 2.31
N VAL A 22 -14.02 -4.64 1.88
CA VAL A 22 -14.10 -4.06 0.53
C VAL A 22 -13.01 -3.01 0.35
N VAL A 23 -12.87 -2.06 1.28
CA VAL A 23 -11.82 -1.04 1.23
C VAL A 23 -10.45 -1.71 1.19
N TRP A 24 -10.20 -2.68 2.08
CA TRP A 24 -8.94 -3.42 2.12
C TRP A 24 -8.63 -4.14 0.80
N THR A 25 -9.64 -4.78 0.20
CA THR A 25 -9.52 -5.45 -1.10
C THR A 25 -9.19 -4.46 -2.21
N VAL A 26 -9.89 -3.32 -2.28
CA VAL A 26 -9.69 -2.32 -3.33
C VAL A 26 -8.30 -1.70 -3.21
N VAL A 27 -7.87 -1.30 -2.01
CA VAL A 27 -6.53 -0.74 -1.81
C VAL A 27 -5.45 -1.76 -2.17
N SER A 28 -5.58 -3.01 -1.71
CA SER A 28 -4.66 -4.09 -2.08
C SER A 28 -4.57 -4.28 -3.60
N LEU A 29 -5.73 -4.31 -4.27
CA LEU A 29 -5.79 -4.50 -5.72
C LEU A 29 -5.09 -3.36 -6.48
N VAL A 30 -5.35 -2.10 -6.10
CA VAL A 30 -4.72 -0.93 -6.70
C VAL A 30 -3.20 -0.95 -6.49
N THR A 31 -2.72 -1.26 -5.28
CA THR A 31 -1.28 -1.38 -5.00
C THR A 31 -0.62 -2.45 -5.86
N ILE A 32 -1.26 -3.62 -6.02
CA ILE A 32 -0.75 -4.71 -6.86
C ILE A 32 -0.72 -4.29 -8.34
N LEU A 33 -1.75 -3.60 -8.82
CA LEU A 33 -1.81 -3.10 -10.20
C LEU A 33 -0.70 -2.09 -10.49
N ILE A 34 -0.44 -1.16 -9.57
CA ILE A 34 0.65 -0.17 -9.72
C ILE A 34 2.01 -0.88 -9.78
N GLU A 35 2.25 -1.87 -8.92
CA GLU A 35 3.50 -2.64 -8.91
C GLU A 35 3.67 -3.52 -10.18
N LEU A 36 2.57 -3.89 -10.82
CA LEU A 36 2.59 -4.59 -12.11
C LEU A 36 2.94 -3.65 -13.27
N VAL A 37 2.74 -2.34 -13.13
CA VAL A 37 3.13 -1.36 -14.16
C VAL A 37 4.65 -1.21 -14.12
N PRO A 38 5.37 -1.54 -15.21
CA PRO A 38 6.81 -1.32 -15.28
C PRO A 38 7.10 0.18 -15.41
N GLY A 39 7.78 0.75 -14.42
CA GLY A 39 8.20 2.14 -14.42
C GLY A 39 8.59 2.61 -13.02
N ASP A 40 9.51 3.57 -12.92
CA ASP A 40 9.88 4.18 -11.65
C ASP A 40 8.99 5.40 -11.38
N PRO A 41 8.19 5.42 -10.29
CA PRO A 41 7.41 6.60 -9.93
C PRO A 41 8.27 7.86 -9.73
N ALA A 42 9.53 7.72 -9.32
CA ALA A 42 10.44 8.86 -9.21
C ALA A 42 10.74 9.48 -10.58
N VAL A 43 10.87 8.67 -11.63
CA VAL A 43 11.06 9.13 -13.02
C VAL A 43 9.78 9.77 -13.55
N ALA A 44 8.61 9.22 -13.19
CA ALA A 44 7.33 9.81 -13.58
C ALA A 44 7.10 11.20 -12.98
N VAL A 45 7.59 11.46 -11.76
CA VAL A 45 7.40 12.74 -11.05
C VAL A 45 8.51 13.75 -11.38
N LEU A 46 9.78 13.34 -11.31
CA LEU A 46 10.92 14.25 -11.50
C LEU A 46 11.29 14.43 -12.98
N GLY A 47 10.80 13.57 -13.87
CA GLY A 47 11.18 13.50 -15.27
C GLY A 47 12.55 12.85 -15.49
N GLU A 48 12.87 12.52 -16.73
CA GLU A 48 14.13 11.83 -17.10
C GLU A 48 15.40 12.68 -16.93
N GLN A 49 15.25 13.98 -16.66
CA GLN A 49 16.33 14.96 -16.59
C GLN A 49 16.83 15.22 -15.15
N ALA A 50 16.22 14.61 -14.14
CA ALA A 50 16.68 14.74 -12.76
C ALA A 50 17.99 13.98 -12.51
N THR A 51 18.80 14.47 -11.58
CA THR A 51 20.08 13.83 -11.27
C THR A 51 19.86 12.54 -10.45
N PRO A 52 20.81 11.58 -10.48
CA PRO A 52 20.74 10.37 -9.67
C PRO A 52 20.52 10.66 -8.18
N GLU A 53 21.16 11.70 -7.66
CA GLU A 53 21.03 12.12 -6.26
C GLU A 53 19.62 12.62 -5.94
N GLN A 54 18.98 13.32 -6.88
CA GLN A 54 17.60 13.79 -6.73
C GLN A 54 16.62 12.61 -6.71
N PHE A 55 16.84 11.60 -7.55
CA PHE A 55 16.04 10.37 -7.51
C PHE A 55 16.17 9.64 -6.18
N GLU A 56 17.39 9.45 -5.67
CA GLU A 56 17.61 8.77 -4.38
C GLU A 56 16.98 9.53 -3.21
N GLN A 57 17.16 10.85 -3.16
CA GLN A 57 16.53 11.68 -2.13
C GLN A 57 15.00 11.62 -2.19
N PHE A 58 14.43 11.66 -3.40
CA PHE A 58 12.99 11.55 -3.59
C PHE A 58 12.49 10.18 -3.15
N ARG A 59 13.17 9.10 -3.56
CA ARG A 59 12.79 7.74 -3.16
C ARG A 59 12.82 7.56 -1.65
N GLN A 60 13.86 8.03 -0.97
CA GLN A 60 13.97 7.94 0.49
C GLN A 60 12.89 8.77 1.21
N ARG A 61 12.65 10.02 0.78
CA ARG A 61 11.64 10.90 1.38
C ARG A 61 10.22 10.34 1.25
N HIS A 62 9.94 9.68 0.14
CA HIS A 62 8.62 9.14 -0.16
C HIS A 62 8.49 7.62 0.10
N GLY A 63 9.52 7.01 0.69
CA GLY A 63 9.56 5.60 1.00
C GLY A 63 9.49 4.68 -0.22
N LEU A 64 9.81 5.17 -1.43
CA LEU A 64 9.82 4.39 -2.68
C LEU A 64 10.95 3.35 -2.70
N ASP A 65 11.92 3.49 -1.81
CA ASP A 65 12.99 2.51 -1.55
C ASP A 65 12.48 1.25 -0.82
N ARG A 66 11.29 1.32 -0.20
CA ARG A 66 10.68 0.22 0.53
C ARG A 66 9.75 -0.62 -0.35
N PRO A 67 9.57 -1.91 -0.04
CA PRO A 67 8.63 -2.75 -0.75
C PRO A 67 7.19 -2.18 -0.62
N PRO A 68 6.45 -2.07 -1.73
CA PRO A 68 5.12 -1.48 -1.70
C PRO A 68 4.09 -2.37 -1.03
N PHE A 69 4.25 -3.69 -1.11
CA PHE A 69 3.30 -4.68 -0.58
C PHE A 69 4.01 -5.80 0.19
N PHE A 70 3.24 -6.67 0.84
CA PHE A 70 3.76 -7.83 1.59
C PHE A 70 4.64 -8.76 0.76
N PHE A 71 4.39 -8.79 -0.56
CA PHE A 71 5.22 -9.50 -1.51
C PHE A 71 5.51 -8.59 -2.69
N SER A 72 6.65 -8.82 -3.33
CA SER A 72 6.90 -8.31 -4.67
C SER A 72 7.34 -9.44 -5.59
N LEU A 73 7.33 -9.15 -6.88
CA LEU A 73 7.76 -10.08 -7.93
C LEU A 73 8.94 -9.47 -8.68
N PRO A 74 10.13 -9.32 -8.05
CA PRO A 74 11.28 -8.73 -8.71
C PRO A 74 11.65 -9.54 -9.94
N ARG A 75 12.16 -8.85 -10.95
CA ARG A 75 12.76 -9.48 -12.11
C ARG A 75 14.25 -9.65 -11.82
N ASP A 76 14.71 -10.89 -11.80
CA ASP A 76 16.15 -11.17 -11.67
C ASP A 76 16.91 -10.79 -12.95
N SER A 77 18.24 -10.83 -12.89
CA SER A 77 19.13 -10.57 -14.04
C SER A 77 18.95 -11.56 -15.19
N GLN A 78 18.24 -12.67 -14.98
CA GLN A 78 17.87 -13.66 -15.99
C GLN A 78 16.46 -13.43 -16.56
N GLY A 79 15.79 -12.36 -16.15
CA GLY A 79 14.46 -12.01 -16.62
C GLY A 79 13.33 -12.83 -16.00
N LYS A 80 13.60 -13.71 -15.03
CA LYS A 80 12.59 -14.50 -14.31
C LYS A 80 12.03 -13.71 -13.14
N ARG A 81 10.73 -13.87 -12.90
CA ARG A 81 10.04 -13.30 -11.74
C ARG A 81 10.12 -14.31 -10.60
N HIS A 82 10.77 -13.93 -9.51
CA HIS A 82 10.72 -14.72 -8.28
C HIS A 82 9.80 -14.06 -7.26
N PHE A 83 9.05 -14.87 -6.51
CA PHE A 83 8.23 -14.36 -5.41
C PHE A 83 9.14 -14.04 -4.22
N LYS A 84 9.13 -12.78 -3.77
CA LYS A 84 9.84 -12.35 -2.56
C LYS A 84 8.83 -11.83 -1.54
N TRP A 85 8.80 -12.47 -0.37
CA TRP A 85 8.00 -12.03 0.77
C TRP A 85 8.81 -11.02 1.59
N HIS A 86 8.20 -9.88 1.90
CA HIS A 86 8.81 -8.77 2.67
C HIS A 86 8.28 -8.68 4.10
N GLY A 87 7.35 -9.55 4.51
CA GLY A 87 6.74 -9.47 5.84
C GLY A 87 5.88 -8.22 6.02
N ALA A 88 5.83 -7.70 7.25
CA ALA A 88 5.04 -6.51 7.60
C ALA A 88 5.82 -5.18 7.41
N ASP A 89 7.09 -5.25 7.04
CA ASP A 89 7.94 -4.07 6.81
C ASP A 89 7.78 -3.59 5.37
N ASN A 90 6.59 -3.05 5.08
CA ASN A 90 6.22 -2.57 3.75
C ASN A 90 5.34 -1.32 3.82
N ARG A 91 5.31 -0.57 2.72
CA ARG A 91 4.58 0.71 2.62
C ARG A 91 3.07 0.54 2.82
N TYR A 92 2.50 -0.58 2.36
CA TYR A 92 1.08 -0.88 2.57
C TYR A 92 0.72 -0.95 4.06
N THR A 93 1.56 -1.60 4.86
CA THR A 93 1.36 -1.72 6.31
C THR A 93 1.50 -0.36 6.99
N ASP A 94 2.46 0.46 6.56
CA ASP A 94 2.63 1.83 7.05
C ASP A 94 1.41 2.70 6.72
N TYR A 95 0.84 2.56 5.52
CA TYR A 95 -0.41 3.26 5.13
C TYR A 95 -1.59 2.92 6.06
N TRP A 96 -1.80 1.64 6.38
CA TRP A 96 -2.84 1.25 7.33
C TRP A 96 -2.57 1.76 8.75
N LYS A 97 -1.32 1.77 9.20
CA LYS A 97 -0.95 2.33 10.50
C LYS A 97 -1.25 3.83 10.55
N SER A 98 -0.90 4.59 9.50
CA SER A 98 -1.19 6.01 9.40
C SER A 98 -2.69 6.29 9.45
N ILE A 99 -3.51 5.56 8.68
CA ILE A 99 -4.98 5.70 8.72
C ILE A 99 -5.53 5.47 10.13
N LEU A 100 -5.05 4.44 10.82
CA LEU A 100 -5.47 4.14 12.18
C LEU A 100 -5.06 5.22 13.19
N GLN A 101 -3.99 5.96 12.90
CA GLN A 101 -3.52 7.10 13.69
C GLN A 101 -4.19 8.43 13.28
N GLY A 102 -5.04 8.41 12.25
CA GLY A 102 -5.67 9.61 11.70
C GLY A 102 -4.76 10.44 10.78
N ASP A 103 -3.58 9.91 10.45
CA ASP A 103 -2.67 10.49 9.47
C ASP A 103 -3.04 9.97 8.07
N MET A 104 -3.43 10.87 7.18
CA MET A 104 -3.80 10.52 5.79
C MET A 104 -2.59 10.46 4.85
N GLY A 105 -1.37 10.59 5.40
CA GLY A 105 -0.13 10.63 4.67
C GLY A 105 0.22 12.04 4.16
N GLN A 106 1.49 12.24 3.83
CA GLN A 106 1.96 13.43 3.14
C GLN A 106 1.54 13.30 1.66
N SER A 107 0.64 14.16 1.19
CA SER A 107 0.37 14.30 -0.25
C SER A 107 1.63 14.80 -0.95
N PHE A 108 2.02 14.11 -2.02
CA PHE A 108 3.17 14.42 -2.88
C PHE A 108 3.06 15.80 -3.52
#